data_AF-A0A132H7Y7-F1
#
_entry.id   AF-A0A132H7Y7-F1
#
_cell.length_a   1.000
_cell.length_b   1.000
_cell.length_c   1.000
_cell.angle_alpha   90.00
_cell.angle_beta   90.00
_cell.angle_gamma   90.00
#
_symmetry.space_group_name_H-M   'P 1'
#
loop_
_entity.id
_entity.type
_entity.pdbx_description
1 polymer ?
#
loop_
_entity_poly.entity_id
_entity_poly.type
_entity_poly.pdbx_seq_one_letter_code
_entity_poly.pdbx_strand_id
1 'polypeptide(L)'
;MKKTLIIALAGMMLLAFTQCGGKETKTVKGSKEYQETMEIYQQLEKAVKDVTTCDELQEAALGLLLSGLASKNYTDEEKMTEQEEKKLEEYIEKLGNEIEKKSEKLGCDDE
;
A
#
# COMPACT_ATOMS: atom_id res chain seq x y z
N MET A 1 -19.95 42.23 -26.39
CA MET A 1 -20.02 42.47 -24.93
C MET A 1 -19.24 41.33 -24.27
N LYS A 2 -18.02 41.57 -23.75
CA LYS A 2 -17.73 41.72 -22.31
C LYS A 2 -18.69 40.84 -21.48
N LYS A 3 -18.24 39.77 -20.80
CA LYS A 3 -17.40 39.82 -19.60
C LYS A 3 -16.52 38.57 -19.43
N THR A 4 -15.28 38.88 -19.10
CA THR A 4 -14.16 38.08 -18.59
C THR A 4 -14.41 37.53 -17.18
N LEU A 5 -13.46 36.69 -16.73
CA LEU A 5 -12.95 36.49 -15.37
C LEU A 5 -13.32 35.16 -14.69
N ILE A 6 -12.52 34.13 -14.96
CA ILE A 6 -11.85 33.40 -13.89
C ILE A 6 -10.41 33.15 -14.38
N ILE A 7 -9.45 33.20 -13.48
CA ILE A 7 -7.99 33.07 -13.66
C ILE A 7 -7.28 34.41 -13.77
N ALA A 8 -6.84 34.93 -12.61
CA ALA A 8 -5.41 35.07 -12.32
C ALA A 8 -5.18 35.53 -10.87
N LEU A 9 -4.08 35.01 -10.30
CA LEU A 9 -3.22 35.63 -9.27
C LEU A 9 -3.78 35.63 -7.84
N ALA A 10 -3.37 34.69 -6.98
CA ALA A 10 -2.07 34.68 -6.30
C ALA A 10 -1.87 35.91 -5.41
N GLY A 11 -1.83 35.68 -4.10
CA GLY A 11 -1.28 36.64 -3.15
C GLY A 11 -1.94 36.57 -1.78
N MET A 12 -1.12 36.23 -0.78
CA MET A 12 -1.43 36.32 0.65
C MET A 12 -2.38 35.26 1.22
N MET A 13 -1.89 34.03 1.38
CA MET A 13 -1.68 33.62 2.77
C MET A 13 -0.19 33.42 3.00
N LEU A 14 0.31 34.33 3.82
CA LEU A 14 1.67 34.46 4.28
C LEU A 14 2.18 33.14 4.85
N LEU A 15 3.21 32.65 4.17
CA LEU A 15 4.38 31.97 4.72
C LEU A 15 4.54 32.19 6.23
N ALA A 16 4.09 31.22 7.01
CA ALA A 16 4.49 31.01 8.40
C ALA A 16 5.01 29.58 8.63
N PHE A 17 5.58 28.95 7.59
CA PHE A 17 6.42 27.75 7.73
C PHE A 17 7.70 27.89 6.88
N THR A 18 8.34 29.05 6.92
CA THR A 18 9.76 29.14 6.56
C THR A 18 10.61 28.80 7.80
N GLN A 19 10.55 27.54 8.21
CA GLN A 19 11.59 26.83 8.98
C GLN A 19 11.16 25.37 9.20
N CYS A 20 11.43 24.54 8.20
CA CYS A 20 11.97 23.20 8.41
C CYS A 20 12.57 22.73 7.08
N GLY A 21 13.57 23.47 6.60
CA GLY A 21 14.63 22.84 5.83
C GLY A 21 15.29 21.84 6.78
N GLY A 22 14.86 20.59 6.73
CA GLY A 22 15.29 19.60 7.68
C GLY A 22 14.79 18.27 7.20
N LYS A 23 15.73 17.45 6.69
CA LYS A 23 15.67 15.99 6.58
C LYS A 23 14.29 15.46 6.99
N GLU A 24 13.47 15.03 6.04
CA GLU A 24 12.36 14.12 6.38
C GLU A 24 12.96 13.07 7.32
N THR A 25 12.58 13.15 8.59
CA THR A 25 13.05 12.23 9.61
C THR A 25 12.65 10.84 9.14
N LYS A 26 13.54 9.85 9.24
CA LYS A 26 13.33 8.48 8.71
C LYS A 26 11.92 7.93 9.02
N THR A 27 11.39 8.28 10.20
CA THR A 27 10.04 7.98 10.68
C THR A 27 8.89 8.48 9.78
N VAL A 28 9.00 9.66 9.16
CA VAL A 28 7.94 10.22 8.31
C VAL A 28 7.89 9.52 6.94
N LYS A 29 9.05 9.18 6.36
CA LYS A 29 9.11 8.35 5.15
C LYS A 29 8.55 6.96 5.41
N GLY A 30 9.01 6.30 6.49
CA GLY A 30 8.44 5.02 6.94
C GLY A 30 6.92 4.97 6.93
N SER A 31 6.30 5.97 7.56
CA SER A 31 4.85 6.02 7.69
C SER A 31 4.11 6.18 6.36
N LYS A 32 4.70 6.82 5.35
CA LYS A 32 4.08 7.01 4.03
C LYS A 32 4.22 5.74 3.18
N GLU A 33 5.43 5.21 3.07
CA GLU A 33 5.68 3.93 2.38
C GLU A 33 4.89 2.77 3.02
N TYR A 34 4.76 2.76 4.35
CA TYR A 34 3.88 1.83 5.07
C TYR A 34 2.41 2.02 4.66
N GLN A 35 1.90 3.25 4.62
CA GLN A 35 0.52 3.53 4.20
C GLN A 35 0.26 3.07 2.76
N GLU A 36 1.14 3.39 1.82
CA GLU A 36 1.02 2.97 0.42
C GLU A 36 1.03 1.44 0.31
N THR A 37 1.92 0.78 1.06
CA THR A 37 1.99 -0.69 1.08
C THR A 37 0.72 -1.32 1.68
N MET A 38 0.19 -0.74 2.76
CA MET A 38 -1.07 -1.19 3.37
C MET A 38 -2.27 -0.99 2.45
N GLU A 39 -2.32 0.08 1.66
CA GLU A 39 -3.37 0.29 0.67
C GLU A 39 -3.35 -0.80 -0.41
N ILE A 40 -2.16 -1.20 -0.88
CA ILE A 40 -1.99 -2.31 -1.82
C ILE A 40 -2.52 -3.62 -1.20
N TYR A 41 -2.14 -3.92 0.04
CA TYR A 41 -2.63 -5.12 0.73
C TYR A 41 -4.14 -5.13 0.93
N GLN A 42 -4.75 -3.98 1.25
CA GLN A 42 -6.21 -3.86 1.37
C GLN A 42 -6.93 -4.05 0.03
N GLN A 43 -6.33 -3.62 -1.08
CA GLN A 43 -6.86 -3.86 -2.42
C GLN A 43 -6.77 -5.34 -2.78
N LEU A 44 -5.64 -6.00 -2.47
CA LEU A 44 -5.46 -7.43 -2.66
C LEU A 44 -6.46 -8.25 -1.83
N GLU A 45 -6.71 -7.88 -0.57
CA GLU A 45 -7.72 -8.55 0.27
C GLU A 45 -9.12 -8.47 -0.35
N LYS A 46 -9.49 -7.33 -0.93
CA LYS A 46 -10.77 -7.20 -1.65
C LYS A 46 -10.79 -8.09 -2.89
N ALA A 47 -9.71 -8.08 -3.68
CA ALA A 47 -9.59 -8.92 -4.86
C ALA A 47 -9.75 -10.41 -4.49
N VAL A 48 -9.04 -10.92 -3.47
CA VAL A 48 -9.14 -12.32 -3.02
C VAL A 48 -10.56 -12.72 -2.61
N LYS A 49 -11.32 -11.80 -2.01
CA LYS A 49 -12.74 -12.07 -1.66
C LYS A 49 -13.59 -12.27 -2.90
N ASP A 50 -13.36 -11.46 -3.92
CA ASP A 50 -14.15 -11.42 -5.15
C ASP A 50 -13.69 -12.46 -6.21
N VAL A 51 -12.50 -13.05 -6.06
CA VAL A 51 -11.97 -14.11 -6.93
C VAL A 51 -12.97 -15.26 -7.07
N THR A 52 -13.16 -15.73 -8.30
CA THR A 52 -14.03 -16.88 -8.63
C THR A 52 -13.33 -17.98 -9.42
N THR A 53 -12.12 -17.72 -9.90
CA THR A 53 -11.32 -18.66 -10.71
C THR A 53 -9.92 -18.85 -10.12
N CYS A 54 -9.26 -19.97 -10.49
CA CYS A 54 -7.90 -20.24 -10.04
C CYS A 54 -6.88 -19.26 -10.64
N ASP A 55 -7.07 -18.81 -11.88
CA ASP A 55 -6.20 -17.82 -12.51
C ASP A 55 -6.22 -16.48 -11.76
N GLU A 56 -7.41 -15.98 -11.42
CA GLU A 56 -7.56 -14.77 -10.61
C GLU A 56 -6.95 -14.94 -9.21
N LEU A 57 -7.05 -16.14 -8.62
CA LEU A 57 -6.43 -16.44 -7.34
C LEU A 57 -4.90 -16.44 -7.44
N GLN A 58 -4.35 -16.98 -8.52
CA GLN A 58 -2.91 -17.00 -8.79
C GLN A 58 -2.37 -15.59 -9.02
N GLU A 59 -3.11 -14.74 -9.74
CA GLU A 59 -2.76 -13.33 -9.89
C GLU A 59 -2.75 -12.60 -8.53
N ALA A 60 -3.74 -12.86 -7.68
CA ALA A 60 -3.79 -12.29 -6.33
C ALA A 60 -2.63 -12.79 -5.45
N ALA A 61 -2.28 -14.08 -5.53
CA ALA A 61 -1.13 -14.66 -4.84
C ALA A 61 0.20 -14.07 -5.32
N LEU A 62 0.36 -13.87 -6.64
CA LEU A 62 1.53 -13.21 -7.21
C LEU A 62 1.61 -11.75 -6.75
N GLY A 63 0.48 -11.04 -6.70
CA GLY A 63 0.39 -9.68 -6.16
C GLY A 63 0.82 -9.60 -4.69
N LEU A 64 0.41 -10.56 -3.86
CA LEU A 64 0.85 -10.68 -2.46
C LEU A 64 2.36 -10.90 -2.36
N LEU A 65 2.93 -11.81 -3.17
CA LEU A 65 4.37 -12.08 -3.19
C LEU A 65 5.18 -10.85 -3.60
N LEU A 66 4.80 -10.16 -4.67
CA LEU A 66 5.48 -8.95 -5.14
C LEU A 66 5.42 -7.83 -4.09
N SER A 67 4.26 -7.66 -3.45
CA SER A 67 4.09 -6.66 -2.38
C SER A 67 4.93 -7.00 -1.15
N GLY A 68 5.03 -8.29 -0.78
CA GLY A 68 5.89 -8.77 0.30
C GLY A 68 7.38 -8.61 0.03
N LEU A 69 7.81 -8.70 -1.23
CA LEU A 69 9.20 -8.40 -1.62
C LEU A 69 9.49 -6.90 -1.55
N ALA A 70 8.54 -6.06 -1.98
CA ALA A 70 8.67 -4.61 -1.88
C ALA A 70 8.73 -4.15 -0.42
N SER A 71 7.90 -4.73 0.46
CA SER A 71 7.90 -4.39 1.90
C SER A 71 9.21 -4.75 2.59
N LYS A 72 9.81 -5.92 2.27
CA LYS A 72 11.13 -6.30 2.80
C LYS A 72 12.23 -5.32 2.41
N ASN A 73 12.22 -4.81 1.17
CA ASN A 73 13.17 -3.76 0.77
C ASN A 73 13.02 -2.49 1.61
N TYR A 74 11.80 -2.14 2.03
CA TYR A 74 11.59 -0.98 2.91
C TYR A 74 12.00 -1.24 4.36
N THR A 75 11.83 -2.46 4.86
CA THR A 75 12.34 -2.88 6.17
C THR A 75 13.86 -2.80 6.21
N ASP A 76 14.55 -3.36 5.21
CA ASP A 76 16.02 -3.39 5.13
C ASP A 76 16.64 -1.99 4.98
N GLU A 77 15.90 -1.02 4.43
CA GLU A 77 16.32 0.38 4.32
C GLU A 77 16.09 1.23 5.59
N GLU A 78 15.73 0.60 6.72
CA GLU A 78 15.36 1.25 8.00
C GLU A 78 14.26 2.32 7.83
N LYS A 79 13.38 2.13 6.83
CA LYS A 79 12.30 3.09 6.58
C LYS A 79 11.14 2.83 7.54
N MET A 80 10.78 1.59 7.83
CA MET A 80 9.66 1.25 8.72
C MET A 80 10.09 1.05 10.18
N THR A 81 9.16 1.29 11.11
CA THR A 81 9.32 0.92 12.51
C THR A 81 9.03 -0.57 12.74
N GLU A 82 9.60 -1.18 13.78
CA GLU A 82 9.35 -2.58 14.17
C GLU A 82 7.84 -2.88 14.37
N GLN A 83 7.07 -1.90 14.85
CA GLN A 83 5.63 -2.05 15.01
C GLN A 83 4.89 -2.08 13.66
N GLU A 84 5.33 -1.29 12.68
CA GLU A 84 4.76 -1.28 11.33
C GLU A 84 5.12 -2.57 10.58
N GLU A 85 6.36 -3.02 10.70
CA GLU A 85 6.83 -4.30 10.16
C GLU A 85 6.00 -5.45 10.71
N LYS A 86 5.86 -5.56 12.03
CA LYS A 86 5.08 -6.64 12.65
C LYS A 86 3.62 -6.65 12.19
N LYS A 87 2.98 -5.47 12.09
CA LYS A 87 1.60 -5.37 11.58
C LYS A 87 1.50 -5.82 10.13
N LEU A 88 2.52 -5.52 9.33
CA LEU A 88 2.57 -5.88 7.93
C LEU A 88 2.77 -7.39 7.76
N GLU A 89 3.63 -8.01 8.57
CA GLU A 89 3.78 -9.47 8.64
C GLU A 89 2.47 -10.17 9.01
N GLU A 90 1.79 -9.71 10.06
CA GLU A 90 0.48 -10.23 10.48
C GLU A 90 -0.57 -10.13 9.35
N TYR A 91 -0.51 -9.05 8.55
CA TYR A 91 -1.42 -8.87 7.42
C TYR A 91 -1.12 -9.81 6.27
N ILE A 92 0.16 -9.97 5.91
CA ILE A 92 0.60 -10.90 4.86
C ILE A 92 0.20 -12.33 5.23
N GLU A 93 0.46 -12.75 6.48
CA GLU A 93 0.10 -14.08 6.96
C GLU A 93 -1.41 -14.31 6.89
N LYS A 94 -2.21 -13.34 7.35
CA LYS A 94 -3.67 -13.44 7.29
C LYS A 94 -4.16 -13.56 5.84
N LEU A 95 -3.65 -12.73 4.93
CA LEU A 95 -4.07 -12.74 3.53
C LEU A 95 -3.61 -14.02 2.80
N GLY A 96 -2.40 -14.52 3.10
CA GLY A 96 -1.92 -15.81 2.61
C GLY A 96 -2.84 -16.96 3.01
N ASN A 97 -3.25 -17.02 4.28
CA ASN A 97 -4.22 -17.99 4.77
C ASN A 97 -5.60 -17.85 4.09
N GLU A 98 -6.03 -16.64 3.73
CA GLU A 98 -7.28 -16.43 3.00
C GLU A 98 -7.18 -16.94 1.55
N ILE A 99 -6.04 -16.71 0.89
CA ILE A 99 -5.74 -17.24 -0.45
C ILE A 99 -5.73 -18.77 -0.43
N GLU A 100 -5.03 -19.40 0.51
CA GLU A 100 -4.99 -20.87 0.65
C GLU A 100 -6.40 -21.45 0.83
N LYS A 101 -7.19 -20.90 1.76
CA LYS A 101 -8.59 -21.33 1.95
C LYS A 101 -9.45 -21.13 0.71
N LYS A 102 -9.19 -20.08 -0.07
CA LYS A 102 -9.91 -19.82 -1.32
C LYS A 102 -9.48 -20.82 -2.40
N SER A 103 -8.20 -21.17 -2.45
CA SER A 103 -7.64 -22.21 -3.33
C SER A 103 -8.33 -23.54 -3.12
N GLU A 104 -8.41 -24.00 -1.87
CA GLU A 104 -9.09 -25.24 -1.49
C GLU A 104 -10.58 -25.23 -1.90
N LYS A 105 -11.26 -24.09 -1.73
CA LYS A 105 -12.68 -23.94 -2.10
C LYS A 105 -12.93 -23.95 -3.59
N LEU A 106 -11.99 -23.40 -4.37
CA LEU A 106 -12.08 -23.36 -5.83
C LEU A 106 -11.57 -24.66 -6.47
N GLY A 107 -10.88 -25.52 -5.70
CA GLY A 107 -10.31 -26.76 -6.20
C GLY A 107 -9.10 -26.52 -7.10
N CYS A 108 -8.26 -25.52 -6.77
CA CYS A 108 -7.07 -25.21 -7.58
C CYS A 108 -5.91 -26.19 -7.37
N ASP A 109 -6.10 -27.26 -6.58
CA ASP A 109 -5.11 -28.29 -6.27
C ASP A 109 -4.95 -29.37 -7.36
N ASP A 110 -5.67 -29.28 -8.47
CA ASP A 110 -5.61 -30.26 -9.56
C ASP A 110 -4.62 -29.84 -10.67
N GLU A 111 -3.31 -29.82 -10.38
CA GLU A 111 -2.21 -30.16 -11.32
C GLU A 111 -0.83 -30.36 -10.64
#